data_AF-A0AAW6Y787-F1
#
_entry.id   AF-A0AAW6Y787-F1
#
_cell.length_a   1.000
_cell.length_b   1.000
_cell.length_c   1.000
_cell.angle_alpha   90.00
_cell.angle_beta   90.00
_cell.angle_gamma   90.00
#
_symmetry.space_group_name_H-M   'P 1'
#
loop_
_entity.id
_entity.type
_entity.pdbx_description
1 polymer ?
#
loop_
_entity_poly.entity_id
_entity_poly.type
_entity_poly.pdbx_seq_one_letter_code
_entity_poly.pdbx_strand_id
1 'polypeptide(L)'
;FLIQQLTVNLPIVDHAGALHFFRNVSELLDVFERGEVRTELLKELDRQQRKLQTWIGVPGVDQSRIEALIQQLKAAGSVLISAPR
;
A
#
# COMPACT_ATOMS: atom_id res chain seq x y z
N PHE A 1 -9.15 -3.70 -3.53
CA PHE A 1 -10.10 -4.34 -4.47
C PHE A 1 -9.41 -5.39 -5.36
N LEU A 2 -8.51 -5.02 -6.29
CA LEU A 2 -7.84 -6.00 -7.19
C LEU A 2 -7.03 -7.09 -6.45
N ILE A 3 -6.23 -6.72 -5.44
CA ILE A 3 -5.48 -7.69 -4.61
C ILE A 3 -6.42 -8.70 -3.95
N GLN A 4 -7.55 -8.22 -3.41
CA GLN A 4 -8.55 -9.08 -2.78
C GLN A 4 -9.22 -10.01 -3.80
N GLN A 5 -9.51 -9.53 -5.01
CA GLN A 5 -10.05 -10.34 -6.11
C GLN A 5 -9.06 -11.44 -6.55
N LEU A 6 -7.75 -11.16 -6.55
CA LEU A 6 -6.73 -12.17 -6.83
C LEU A 6 -6.67 -13.26 -5.75
N THR A 7 -6.80 -12.88 -4.48
CA THR A 7 -6.80 -13.85 -3.36
C THR A 7 -8.03 -14.76 -3.38
N VAL A 8 -9.20 -14.25 -3.79
CA VAL A 8 -10.46 -15.01 -3.82
C VAL A 8 -10.54 -15.95 -5.02
N ASN A 9 -9.88 -15.63 -6.14
CA ASN A 9 -9.87 -16.47 -7.35
C ASN A 9 -8.80 -17.58 -7.31
N LEU A 10 -8.22 -17.84 -6.13
CA LEU A 10 -7.32 -18.95 -5.87
C LEU A 10 -8.00 -19.96 -4.92
N PRO A 11 -7.93 -21.28 -5.19
CA PRO A 11 -7.25 -21.91 -6.32
C PRO A 11 -8.02 -21.77 -7.64
N ILE A 12 -7.30 -21.77 -8.77
CA ILE A 12 -7.91 -21.75 -10.10
C ILE A 12 -8.49 -23.13 -10.38
N VAL A 13 -9.82 -23.24 -10.44
CA VAL A 13 -10.53 -24.52 -10.54
C VAL A 13 -11.05 -24.80 -11.95
N ASP A 14 -11.18 -23.77 -12.79
CA ASP A 14 -11.68 -23.87 -14.16
C ASP A 14 -11.10 -22.80 -15.11
N HIS A 15 -11.38 -22.95 -16.41
CA HIS A 15 -10.87 -22.06 -17.45
C HIS A 15 -11.41 -20.62 -17.32
N ALA A 16 -12.65 -20.46 -16.84
CA ALA A 16 -13.24 -19.15 -16.60
C ALA A 16 -12.51 -18.42 -15.44
N GLY A 17 -12.23 -19.13 -14.33
CA GLY A 17 -11.43 -18.63 -13.22
C GLY A 17 -10.01 -18.25 -13.63
N ALA A 18 -9.38 -19.01 -14.53
CA ALA A 18 -8.06 -18.68 -15.08
C ALA A 18 -8.09 -17.36 -15.87
N LEU A 19 -9.09 -17.16 -16.73
CA LEU A 19 -9.24 -15.90 -17.49
C LEU A 19 -9.47 -14.70 -16.56
N HIS A 20 -10.31 -14.84 -15.53
CA HIS A 20 -10.51 -13.79 -14.53
C HIS A 20 -9.24 -13.48 -13.75
N PHE A 21 -8.46 -14.51 -13.39
CA PHE A 21 -7.18 -14.33 -12.73
C PHE A 21 -6.20 -13.54 -13.59
N PHE A 22 -5.97 -13.96 -14.85
CA PHE A 22 -5.04 -13.27 -15.74
C PHE A 22 -5.48 -11.85 -16.06
N ARG A 23 -6.78 -11.62 -16.26
CA ARG A 23 -7.31 -10.25 -16.45
C ARG A 23 -7.01 -9.36 -15.26
N ASN A 24 -7.26 -9.84 -14.04
CA ASN A 24 -7.00 -9.08 -12.82
C ASN A 24 -5.49 -8.82 -12.61
N VAL A 25 -4.63 -9.78 -13.00
CA VAL A 25 -3.17 -9.60 -12.99
C VAL A 25 -2.74 -8.54 -14.02
N SER A 26 -3.26 -8.58 -15.25
CA SER A 26 -2.95 -7.59 -16.28
C SER A 26 -3.41 -6.19 -15.89
N GLU A 27 -4.62 -6.04 -15.35
CA GLU A 27 -5.11 -4.74 -14.84
C GLU A 27 -4.24 -4.23 -13.69
N LEU A 28 -3.72 -5.12 -12.83
CA LEU A 28 -2.80 -4.75 -11.75
C LEU A 28 -1.42 -4.35 -12.29
N LEU A 29 -0.92 -5.05 -13.31
CA LEU A 29 0.34 -4.71 -13.99
C LEU A 29 0.22 -3.34 -14.66
N ASP A 30 -0.87 -3.06 -15.38
CA ASP A 30 -1.12 -1.74 -15.98
C ASP A 30 -1.14 -0.61 -14.93
N VAL A 31 -1.68 -0.90 -13.74
CA VAL A 31 -1.65 0.05 -12.61
C VAL A 31 -0.22 0.27 -12.13
N PHE A 32 0.60 -0.79 -12.02
CA PHE A 32 2.01 -0.67 -11.62
C PHE A 32 2.88 0.00 -12.69
N GLU A 33 2.64 -0.27 -13.97
CA GLU A 33 3.37 0.29 -15.12
C GLU A 33 3.14 1.79 -15.32
N ARG A 34 2.03 2.34 -14.82
CA ARG A 34 1.78 3.79 -14.85
C ARG A 34 2.83 4.63 -14.13
N GLY A 35 3.81 4.03 -13.45
CA GLY A 35 5.02 4.67 -12.90
C GLY A 35 4.77 5.63 -11.73
N GLU A 36 3.56 6.16 -11.63
CA GLU A 36 3.13 7.12 -10.62
C GLU A 36 2.74 6.43 -9.32
N VAL A 37 2.33 5.16 -9.32
CA VAL A 37 1.83 4.48 -8.11
C VAL A 37 2.84 4.49 -6.97
N ARG A 38 4.12 4.18 -7.27
CA ARG A 38 5.17 4.23 -6.26
C ARG A 38 5.33 5.64 -5.70
N THR A 39 5.41 6.63 -6.58
CA THR A 39 5.65 8.03 -6.22
C THR A 39 4.48 8.61 -5.42
N GLU A 40 3.24 8.34 -5.85
CA GLU A 40 2.02 8.77 -5.16
C GLU A 40 1.86 8.10 -3.79
N LEU A 41 2.17 6.80 -3.68
CA LEU A 41 2.18 6.12 -2.39
C LEU A 41 3.24 6.71 -1.44
N LEU A 42 4.45 7.02 -1.94
CA LEU A 42 5.48 7.67 -1.12
C LEU A 42 5.05 9.07 -0.65
N LYS A 43 4.46 9.87 -1.55
CA LYS A 43 3.91 11.19 -1.20
C LYS A 43 2.82 11.08 -0.12
N GLU A 44 1.93 10.09 -0.25
CA GLU A 44 0.85 9.89 0.70
C GLU A 44 1.37 9.43 2.06
N LEU A 45 2.34 8.50 2.11
CA LEU A 45 3.00 8.08 3.35
C LEU A 45 3.64 9.28 4.07
N ASP A 46 4.35 10.14 3.33
CA ASP A 46 4.98 11.34 3.87
C ASP A 46 3.96 12.37 4.38
N ARG A 47 2.84 12.53 3.65
CA ARG A 47 1.71 13.36 4.10
C ARG A 47 1.10 12.86 5.41
N GLN A 48 0.92 11.55 5.57
CA GLN A 48 0.38 10.97 6.80
C GLN A 48 1.35 11.10 7.97
N GLN A 49 2.66 10.97 7.74
CA GLN A 49 3.67 11.24 8.77
C GLN A 49 3.60 12.67 9.27
N ARG A 50 3.54 13.67 8.36
CA ARG A 50 3.39 15.08 8.74
C ARG A 50 2.13 15.33 9.58
N LYS A 51 1.00 14.72 9.20
CA LYS A 51 -0.25 14.81 9.98
C LYS A 51 -0.11 14.21 11.38
N LEU A 52 0.59 13.09 11.53
CA LEU A 52 0.81 12.49 12.85
C LEU A 52 1.74 13.35 13.72
N GLN A 53 2.74 13.98 13.10
CA GLN A 53 3.65 14.89 13.80
C GLN A 53 2.94 16.10 14.41
N THR A 54 1.84 16.60 13.82
CA THR A 54 1.09 17.73 14.39
C THR A 54 0.42 17.41 15.73
N TRP A 55 0.29 16.14 16.08
CA TRP A 55 -0.32 15.69 17.34
C TRP A 55 0.70 15.47 18.46
N ILE A 56 2.00 15.59 18.15
CA ILE A 56 3.07 15.51 19.17
C ILE A 56 2.97 16.72 20.10
N GLY A 57 3.02 16.47 21.41
CA GLY A 57 2.93 17.53 22.43
C GLY A 57 1.51 18.03 22.72
N VAL A 58 0.48 17.50 22.05
CA VAL A 58 -0.92 17.83 22.36
C VAL A 58 -1.33 17.15 23.67
N PRO A 59 -1.87 17.89 24.66
CA PRO A 59 -2.32 17.30 25.92
C PRO A 59 -3.42 16.23 25.70
N GLY A 60 -3.31 15.11 26.42
CA GLY A 60 -4.27 14.01 26.33
C GLY A 60 -4.06 13.06 25.13
N VAL A 61 -3.05 13.31 24.29
CA VAL A 61 -2.71 12.45 23.17
C VAL A 61 -1.65 11.42 23.58
N ASP A 62 -1.88 10.17 23.18
CA ASP A 62 -0.92 9.07 23.38
C ASP A 62 0.26 9.20 22.39
N GLN A 63 1.36 9.75 22.88
CA GLN A 63 2.57 9.97 22.10
C GLN A 63 3.22 8.66 21.65
N SER A 64 3.18 7.62 22.50
CA SER A 64 3.79 6.33 22.17
C SER A 64 3.14 5.68 20.96
N ARG A 65 1.81 5.82 20.86
CA ARG A 65 1.03 5.32 19.72
C ARG A 65 1.30 6.12 18.45
N ILE A 66 1.47 7.44 18.55
CA ILE A 66 1.85 8.29 17.41
C ILE A 66 3.22 7.90 16.89
N GLU A 67 4.20 7.75 17.78
CA GLU A 67 5.56 7.37 17.41
C GLU A 67 5.58 6.01 16.73
N ALA A 68 4.84 5.03 17.27
CA ALA A 68 4.70 3.71 16.65
C ALA A 68 4.12 3.79 15.24
N LEU A 69 3.07 4.59 15.03
CA LEU A 69 2.47 4.79 13.71
C LEU A 69 3.43 5.47 12.73
N ILE A 70 4.18 6.48 13.18
CA ILE A 70 5.21 7.14 12.36
C ILE A 70 6.29 6.14 11.94
N GLN A 71 6.74 5.27 12.85
CA GLN A 71 7.73 4.23 12.53
C GLN A 71 7.20 3.21 11.53
N GLN A 72 5.93 2.79 11.65
CA GLN A 72 5.29 1.90 10.67
C GLN A 72 5.23 2.53 9.27
N LEU A 73 4.88 3.82 9.17
CA LEU A 73 4.86 4.53 7.89
C LEU A 73 6.25 4.65 7.27
N LYS A 74 7.29 4.88 8.09
CA LYS A 74 8.70 4.90 7.63
C LYS A 74 9.15 3.53 7.12
N ALA A 75 8.84 2.47 7.85
CA ALA A 75 9.16 1.10 7.44
C ALA A 75 8.48 0.74 6.11
N ALA A 76 7.19 1.05 5.96
CA ALA A 76 6.45 0.86 4.71
C ALA A 76 7.07 1.65 3.55
N GLY A 77 7.47 2.90 3.78
CA GLY A 77 8.16 3.71 2.79
C GLY A 77 9.51 3.12 2.36
N SER A 78 10.30 2.61 3.32
CA SER A 78 11.58 1.94 3.03
C SER A 78 11.39 0.68 2.17
N VAL A 79 10.39 -0.15 2.49
CA VAL A 79 10.04 -1.33 1.69
C VAL A 79 9.69 -0.91 0.26
N LEU A 80 8.86 0.12 0.10
CA LEU A 80 8.43 0.61 -1.20
C LEU A 80 9.57 1.22 -2.03
N ILE A 81 10.55 1.87 -1.40
CA ILE A 81 11.76 2.38 -2.05
C ILE A 81 12.65 1.22 -2.51
N SER A 82 12.82 0.19 -1.67
CA SER A 82 13.63 -0.99 -1.98
C SER A 82 13.01 -1.95 -2.99
N ALA A 83 11.70 -1.81 -3.27
CA ALA A 83 11.01 -2.68 -4.21
C ALA A 83 11.61 -2.55 -5.63
N PRO A 84 11.80 -3.67 -6.34
CA PRO A 84 12.29 -3.64 -7.72
C PRO A 84 11.40 -2.78 -8.62
N ARG A 85 12.00 -2.08 -9.58
CA ARG A 85 11.27 -1.26 -10.55
C ARG A 85 10.53 -2.13 -11.56
#